data_AF-A0A7Y5Q0Z0-F1
#
_entry.id   AF-A0A7Y5Q0Z0-F1
#
_cell.length_a   1.000
_cell.length_b   1.000
_cell.length_c   1.000
_cell.angle_alpha   90.00
_cell.angle_beta   90.00
_cell.angle_gamma   90.00
#
_symmetry.space_group_name_H-M   'P 1'
#
loop_
_entity.id
_entity.type
_entity.pdbx_description
1 polymer ?
#
loop_
_entity_poly.entity_id
_entity_poly.type
_entity_poly.pdbx_seq_one_letter_code
_entity_poly.pdbx_strand_id
1 'polypeptide(L)'
;MSWVVLGTVICVLVLALVTRRHELVSMSRTVEERVQAKSRGSDKARLQYPVPDLTRCIGCGICVAACPEDGVLQLVHGQALVVHGARCVGHGRCASEC
;
A
#
# COMPACT_ATOMS: atom_id res chain seq x y z
N MET A 1 10.50 -40.35 41.07
CA MET A 1 10.68 -38.87 41.00
C MET A 1 11.57 -38.42 39.84
N SER A 2 12.73 -39.02 39.58
CA SER A 2 13.65 -38.59 38.50
C SER A 2 13.05 -38.60 37.07
N TRP A 3 12.29 -39.65 36.72
CA TRP A 3 11.67 -39.81 35.40
C TRP A 3 10.59 -38.76 35.08
N VAL A 4 9.90 -38.26 36.10
CA VAL A 4 8.83 -37.26 35.94
C VAL A 4 9.44 -35.89 35.59
N VAL A 5 10.54 -35.53 36.27
CA VAL A 5 11.28 -34.29 35.99
C VAL A 5 11.87 -34.33 34.58
N LEU A 6 12.52 -35.44 34.19
CA LEU A 6 13.04 -35.61 32.82
C LEU A 6 11.94 -35.50 31.76
N GLY A 7 10.78 -36.13 31.99
CA GLY A 7 9.63 -36.05 31.08
C GLY A 7 9.13 -34.61 30.89
N THR A 8 8.99 -33.85 31.98
CA THR A 8 8.55 -32.44 31.90
C THR A 8 9.57 -31.56 31.19
N VAL A 9 10.87 -31.71 31.46
CA VAL A 9 11.93 -30.96 30.80
C VAL A 9 11.95 -31.24 29.30
N ILE A 10 11.85 -32.52 28.91
CA ILE A 10 11.79 -32.92 27.50
C ILE A 10 10.54 -32.34 26.82
N CYS A 11 9.38 -32.39 27.48
CA CYS A 11 8.14 -31.86 26.92
C CYS A 11 8.22 -30.34 26.67
N VAL A 12 8.75 -29.59 27.65
CA VAL A 12 8.98 -28.14 27.51
C VAL A 12 9.99 -27.85 26.39
N LEU A 13 11.09 -28.60 26.31
CA LEU A 13 12.08 -28.46 25.25
C LEU A 13 11.48 -28.71 23.86
N VAL A 14 10.66 -29.76 23.72
CA VAL A 14 9.97 -30.08 22.46
C VAL A 14 8.99 -28.97 22.09
N LEU A 15 8.17 -28.50 23.02
CA LEU A 15 7.24 -27.38 22.78
C LEU A 15 7.99 -26.10 22.38
N ALA A 16 9.10 -25.77 23.04
CA ALA A 16 9.94 -24.63 22.70
C ALA A 16 10.56 -24.75 21.30
N LEU A 17 10.99 -25.94 20.90
CA LEU A 17 11.53 -26.18 19.55
C LEU A 17 10.43 -26.09 18.47
N VAL A 18 9.24 -26.60 18.74
CA VAL A 18 8.10 -26.53 17.81
C VAL A 18 7.64 -25.09 17.61
N THR A 19 7.44 -24.34 18.69
CA THR A 19 7.04 -22.92 18.63
C THR A 19 8.09 -22.09 17.88
N ARG A 20 9.37 -22.25 18.21
CA ARG A 20 10.47 -21.56 17.53
C ARG A 20 10.55 -21.90 16.03
N ARG A 21 10.33 -23.17 15.65
CA ARG A 21 10.27 -23.57 14.23
C ARG A 21 9.08 -22.91 13.53
N HIS A 22 7.93 -22.82 14.20
CA HIS A 22 6.75 -22.19 13.65
C HIS A 22 6.95 -20.70 13.38
N GLU A 23 7.60 -20.00 14.31
CA GLU A 23 7.95 -18.58 14.15
C GLU A 23 8.91 -18.36 12.97
N LEU A 24 9.99 -19.15 12.86
CA LEU A 24 10.96 -19.03 11.77
C LEU A 24 10.33 -19.23 10.38
N VAL A 25 9.41 -20.19 10.24
CA VAL A 25 8.68 -20.44 8.98
C VAL A 25 7.72 -19.30 8.65
N SER A 26 7.11 -18.65 9.65
CA SER A 26 6.28 -17.47 9.42
C SER A 26 7.10 -16.28 8.91
N MET A 27 8.29 -16.06 9.48
CA MET A 27 9.19 -14.96 9.09
C MET A 27 9.67 -15.12 7.64
N SER A 28 10.01 -16.33 7.21
CA SER A 28 10.48 -16.56 5.84
C SER A 28 9.41 -16.23 4.80
N ARG A 29 8.12 -16.48 5.09
CA ARG A 29 7.02 -16.12 4.19
C ARG A 29 6.90 -14.61 3.98
N THR A 30 6.97 -13.82 5.04
CA THR A 30 6.91 -12.35 4.93
C THR A 30 8.08 -11.79 4.11
N VAL A 31 9.28 -12.40 4.23
CA VAL A 31 10.44 -12.01 3.42
C VAL A 31 10.22 -12.37 1.95
N GLU A 32 9.75 -13.59 1.67
CA GLU A 32 9.43 -14.07 0.31
C GLU A 32 8.37 -13.18 -0.36
N GLU A 33 7.29 -12.86 0.35
CA GLU A 33 6.23 -11.95 -0.12
C GLU A 33 6.78 -10.57 -0.47
N ARG A 34 7.70 -10.03 0.35
CA ARG A 34 8.34 -8.75 0.07
C ARG A 34 9.25 -8.82 -1.17
N VAL A 35 9.98 -9.92 -1.36
CA VAL A 35 10.80 -10.14 -2.57
C VAL A 35 9.90 -10.25 -3.81
N GLN A 36 8.77 -10.95 -3.71
CA GLN A 36 7.80 -11.08 -4.81
C GLN A 36 7.11 -9.74 -5.13
N ALA A 37 6.73 -8.95 -4.12
CA ALA A 37 6.20 -7.61 -4.33
C ALA A 37 7.21 -6.72 -5.07
N LYS A 38 8.50 -6.85 -4.72
CA LYS A 38 9.58 -6.10 -5.37
C LYS A 38 9.82 -6.55 -6.82
N SER A 39 9.79 -7.85 -7.12
CA SER A 39 9.95 -8.35 -8.49
C SER A 39 8.78 -7.95 -9.40
N ARG A 40 7.58 -7.82 -8.85
CA ARG A 40 6.38 -7.33 -9.56
C ARG A 40 6.26 -5.80 -9.57
N GLY A 41 7.17 -5.08 -8.91
CA GLY A 41 7.15 -3.62 -8.81
C GLY A 41 5.94 -3.06 -8.04
N SER A 42 5.31 -3.88 -7.21
CA SER A 42 4.19 -3.50 -6.33
C SER A 42 4.66 -3.19 -4.90
N ASP A 43 5.97 -3.20 -4.65
CA ASP A 43 6.57 -2.83 -3.36
C ASP A 43 6.49 -1.32 -3.07
N LYS A 44 6.29 -0.50 -4.11
CA LYS A 44 6.23 0.96 -4.01
C LYS A 44 4.79 1.44 -4.10
N ALA A 45 4.45 2.43 -3.26
CA ALA A 45 3.24 3.21 -3.45
C ALA A 45 3.31 3.90 -4.82
N ARG A 46 2.41 3.54 -5.73
CA ARG A 46 2.25 4.21 -7.02
C ARG A 46 1.57 5.55 -6.78
N LEU A 47 2.36 6.61 -6.73
CA LEU A 47 1.86 7.99 -6.81
C LEU A 47 1.36 8.24 -8.25
N GLN A 48 0.19 7.70 -8.57
CA GLN A 48 -0.48 7.97 -9.83
C GLN A 48 -1.45 9.13 -9.62
N TYR A 49 -1.20 10.24 -10.30
CA TYR A 49 -2.05 11.42 -10.30
C TYR A 49 -2.33 11.87 -11.74
N PRO A 50 -3.46 12.54 -11.99
CA PRO A 50 -3.80 13.03 -13.32
C PRO A 50 -2.82 14.10 -13.78
N VAL A 51 -2.58 14.21 -15.09
CA VAL A 51 -1.80 15.31 -15.68
C VAL A 51 -2.73 16.07 -16.64
N PRO A 52 -3.39 17.15 -16.18
CA PRO A 52 -4.26 17.94 -17.05
C PRO A 52 -3.51 18.56 -18.23
N ASP A 53 -4.07 18.45 -19.43
CA ASP A 53 -3.56 19.15 -20.62
C ASP A 53 -4.01 20.61 -20.59
N LEU A 54 -3.09 21.51 -20.22
CA LEU A 54 -3.35 22.94 -20.11
C LEU A 54 -3.66 23.61 -21.46
N THR A 55 -3.35 22.96 -22.59
CA THR A 55 -3.71 23.49 -23.92
C THR A 55 -5.18 23.27 -24.26
N ARG A 56 -5.82 22.29 -23.61
CA ARG A 56 -7.23 21.94 -23.80
C ARG A 56 -8.13 22.38 -22.66
N CYS A 57 -7.55 22.67 -21.50
CA CYS A 57 -8.30 23.07 -20.31
C CYS A 57 -9.01 24.42 -20.52
N ILE A 58 -10.34 24.41 -20.45
CA ILE A 58 -11.19 25.60 -20.55
C ILE A 58 -11.53 26.23 -19.18
N GLY A 59 -11.01 25.68 -18.09
CA GLY A 59 -11.21 26.24 -16.74
C GLY A 59 -12.57 25.99 -16.09
N CYS A 60 -13.35 25.01 -16.56
CA CYS A 60 -14.69 24.73 -16.03
C CYS A 60 -14.70 24.17 -14.60
N GLY A 61 -13.58 23.58 -14.14
CA GLY A 61 -13.44 23.04 -12.79
C GLY A 61 -14.19 21.72 -12.52
N ILE A 62 -14.80 21.09 -13.52
CA ILE A 62 -15.61 19.87 -13.30
C ILE A 62 -14.76 18.70 -12.79
N CYS A 63 -13.50 18.59 -13.23
CA CYS A 63 -12.55 17.59 -12.75
C CYS A 63 -12.17 17.79 -11.28
N VAL A 64 -12.21 19.04 -10.77
CA VAL A 64 -11.99 19.38 -9.35
C VAL A 64 -13.20 18.92 -8.54
N ALA A 65 -14.41 19.23 -9.00
CA ALA A 65 -15.65 18.85 -8.32
C ALA A 65 -15.91 17.32 -8.34
N ALA A 66 -15.49 16.64 -9.40
CA ALA A 66 -15.62 15.19 -9.55
C ALA A 66 -14.65 14.39 -8.67
N CYS A 67 -13.58 15.01 -8.18
CA CYS A 67 -12.59 14.34 -7.35
C CYS A 67 -13.14 14.18 -5.91
N PRO A 68 -13.28 12.94 -5.41
CA PRO A 68 -13.75 12.70 -4.04
C PRO A 68 -12.65 12.93 -2.99
N GLU A 69 -11.40 13.10 -3.43
CA GLU A 69 -10.25 13.30 -2.54
C GLU A 69 -10.00 14.78 -2.34
N ASP A 70 -9.72 15.16 -1.10
CA ASP A 70 -9.54 16.57 -0.74
C ASP A 70 -8.29 17.20 -1.37
N GLY A 71 -8.53 18.17 -2.26
CA GLY A 71 -7.50 19.07 -2.77
C GLY A 71 -6.47 18.43 -3.70
N VAL A 72 -6.77 17.27 -4.31
CA VAL A 72 -5.90 16.67 -5.34
C VAL A 72 -5.74 17.61 -6.53
N LEU A 73 -6.85 18.12 -7.04
CA LEU A 73 -6.92 19.10 -8.14
C LEU A 73 -7.49 20.42 -7.61
N GLN A 74 -7.02 21.54 -8.15
CA GLN A 74 -7.62 22.87 -7.95
C GLN A 74 -7.51 23.70 -9.22
N LEU A 75 -8.32 24.76 -9.33
CA LEU A 75 -8.16 25.76 -10.37
C LEU A 75 -7.11 26.79 -9.95
N VAL A 76 -6.01 26.85 -10.70
CA VAL A 76 -4.91 27.82 -10.54
C VAL A 76 -4.83 28.64 -11.82
N HIS A 77 -4.93 29.97 -11.70
CA HIS A 77 -4.98 30.88 -12.86
C HIS A 77 -6.04 30.50 -13.92
N GLY A 78 -7.18 29.97 -13.46
CA GLY A 78 -8.27 29.55 -14.34
C GLY A 78 -8.08 28.20 -15.03
N GLN A 79 -7.03 27.43 -14.68
CA GLN A 79 -6.80 26.09 -15.24
C GLN A 79 -6.65 25.04 -14.15
N ALA A 80 -7.04 23.80 -14.46
CA ALA A 80 -6.93 22.69 -13.50
C ALA A 80 -5.47 22.28 -13.33
N LEU A 81 -4.99 22.26 -12.09
CA LEU A 81 -3.64 21.83 -11.73
C LEU A 81 -3.70 20.84 -10.56
N VAL A 82 -2.77 19.87 -10.55
CA VAL A 82 -2.60 18.96 -9.40
C VAL A 82 -1.81 19.66 -8.30
N VAL A 83 -2.43 19.81 -7.13
CA VAL A 83 -1.84 20.44 -5.95
C VAL A 83 -1.36 19.39 -4.94
N HIS A 84 -2.14 18.33 -4.75
CA HIS A 84 -1.80 17.23 -3.82
C HIS A 84 -1.85 15.86 -4.51
N GLY A 85 -0.96 15.62 -5.46
CA GLY A 85 -0.89 14.35 -6.21
C GLY A 85 -0.72 13.09 -5.35
N ALA A 86 -0.12 13.22 -4.17
CA ALA A 86 0.04 12.11 -3.23
C ALA A 86 -1.26 11.62 -2.58
N ARG A 87 -2.34 12.43 -2.63
CA ARG A 87 -3.68 12.03 -2.16
C ARG A 87 -4.49 11.33 -3.25
N CYS A 88 -4.00 11.30 -4.49
CA CYS A 88 -4.69 10.63 -5.56
C CYS A 88 -4.59 9.11 -5.37
N VAL A 89 -5.75 8.45 -5.29
CA VAL A 89 -5.85 6.98 -5.20
C VAL A 89 -6.22 6.32 -6.53
N GLY A 90 -6.41 7.11 -7.59
CA GLY A 90 -6.53 6.60 -8.97
C GLY A 90 -7.92 6.11 -9.39
N HIS A 91 -9.01 6.64 -8.82
CA HIS A 91 -10.39 6.29 -9.23
C HIS A 91 -10.81 6.85 -10.60
N GLY A 92 -10.04 7.75 -11.20
CA GLY A 92 -10.21 8.16 -12.60
C GLY A 92 -11.39 9.10 -12.91
N ARG A 93 -12.19 9.49 -11.91
CA ARG A 93 -13.36 10.38 -12.07
C ARG A 93 -13.02 11.72 -12.74
N CYS A 94 -11.89 12.32 -12.37
CA CYS A 94 -11.43 13.55 -13.02
C CYS A 94 -11.20 13.40 -14.53
N ALA A 95 -10.88 12.21 -15.03
CA ALA A 95 -10.70 11.96 -16.46
C ALA A 95 -12.00 11.55 -17.17
N SER A 96 -12.99 10.99 -16.45
CA SER A 96 -14.29 10.66 -17.03
C SER A 96 -15.17 11.90 -17.24
N GLU A 97 -15.08 12.87 -16.33
CA GLU A 97 -15.92 14.08 -16.36
C GLU A 97 -15.30 15.26 -17.12
N CYS A 98 -14.00 15.22 -17.44
CA CYS A 98 -13.26 16.35 -18.02
C CYS A 98 -13.43 16.48 -19.53
#